data_AF-A0A8T2TED7-F1
#
_entry.id   AF-A0A8T2TED7-F1
#
_cell.length_a   1.000
_cell.length_b   1.000
_cell.length_c   1.000
_cell.angle_alpha   90.00
_cell.angle_beta   90.00
_cell.angle_gamma   90.00
#
_symmetry.space_group_name_H-M   'P 1'
#
loop_
_entity.id
_entity.type
_entity.pdbx_description
1 polymer ?
#
loop_
_entity_poly.entity_id
_entity_poly.type
_entity_poly.pdbx_seq_one_letter_code
_entity_poly.pdbx_strand_id
1 'polypeptide(L)'
;MTWADFKTRLLTEFSHEDYSKNNRATFMRWVGTTKLDQHITQGLTEFDIKFNQMPQADQTALEPDKLRNFLNMLDPSLRRDLEPMLEDGATASGLTGNWDNVRAAVHRLAQRQERNQMQTPRIYERDAPGKIDNDPTSHNPRKDDSEITMLKTSVESLVKHVETLATEIATIKSMQELKLRDQKKPKELEQNPRTQMPARRPFNQARRCL
;
A
#
# COMPACT_ATOMS: atom_id res chain seq x y z
N MET A 1 30.09 -34.42 4.51
CA MET A 1 29.29 -33.18 4.37
C MET A 1 29.08 -32.95 2.90
N THR A 2 27.84 -32.99 2.43
CA THR A 2 27.53 -32.83 1.00
C THR A 2 27.31 -31.36 0.65
N TRP A 3 27.35 -31.03 -0.65
CA TRP A 3 27.05 -29.67 -1.14
C TRP A 3 25.64 -29.20 -0.74
N ALA A 4 24.67 -30.13 -0.68
CA ALA A 4 23.32 -29.86 -0.22
C ALA A 4 23.31 -29.49 1.28
N ASP A 5 24.03 -30.23 2.13
CA ASP A 5 24.11 -29.93 3.57
C ASP A 5 24.76 -28.57 3.84
N PHE A 6 25.80 -28.23 3.07
CA PHE A 6 26.48 -26.93 3.15
C PHE A 6 25.55 -25.78 2.77
N LYS A 7 24.86 -25.88 1.63
CA LYS A 7 23.93 -24.84 1.16
C LYS A 7 22.75 -24.66 2.12
N THR A 8 22.22 -25.75 2.66
CA THR A 8 21.12 -25.71 3.63
C THR A 8 21.57 -25.02 4.91
N ARG A 9 22.74 -25.38 5.47
CA ARG A 9 23.32 -24.68 6.63
C ARG A 9 23.53 -23.19 6.38
N LEU A 10 24.07 -22.83 5.21
CA LEU A 10 24.32 -21.44 4.87
C LEU A 10 23.01 -20.64 4.76
N LEU A 11 21.98 -21.19 4.12
CA LEU A 11 20.67 -20.54 4.05
C LEU A 11 20.02 -20.47 5.45
N THR A 12 20.11 -21.50 6.28
CA THR A 12 19.50 -21.47 7.61
C THR A 12 20.12 -20.41 8.50
N GLU A 13 21.45 -20.28 8.50
CA GLU A 13 22.15 -19.24 9.27
C GLU A 13 21.84 -17.82 8.78
N PHE A 14 21.71 -17.60 7.46
CA PHE A 14 21.61 -16.24 6.88
C PHE A 14 20.22 -15.83 6.35
N SER A 15 19.24 -16.72 6.19
CA SER A 15 18.02 -16.38 5.42
C SER A 15 16.88 -15.75 6.23
N HIS A 16 16.78 -16.00 7.53
CA HIS A 16 15.58 -15.61 8.27
C HIS A 16 15.82 -14.56 9.35
N GLU A 17 16.87 -14.71 10.15
CA GLU A 17 17.09 -13.82 11.28
C GLU A 17 17.56 -12.42 10.84
N ASP A 18 18.44 -12.35 9.84
CA ASP A 18 18.94 -11.08 9.31
C ASP A 18 17.88 -10.32 8.52
N TYR A 19 17.06 -11.02 7.73
CA TYR A 19 15.96 -10.42 6.98
C TYR A 19 14.87 -9.87 7.92
N SER A 20 14.53 -10.63 8.96
CA SER A 20 13.59 -10.24 10.01
C SER A 20 14.09 -9.02 10.81
N LYS A 21 15.34 -9.07 11.31
CA LYS A 21 15.98 -7.95 12.01
C LYS A 21 15.99 -6.68 11.16
N ASN A 22 16.32 -6.80 9.87
CA ASN A 22 16.34 -5.66 8.95
C ASN A 22 14.94 -5.07 8.72
N ASN A 23 13.91 -5.90 8.56
CA ASN A 23 12.53 -5.43 8.35
C ASN A 23 11.98 -4.72 9.58
N ARG A 24 12.18 -5.30 10.77
CA ARG A 24 11.77 -4.67 12.03
C ARG A 24 12.48 -3.35 12.28
N ALA A 25 13.80 -3.31 12.09
CA ALA A 25 14.58 -2.08 12.25
C ALA A 25 14.13 -0.99 11.26
N THR A 26 13.87 -1.36 10.00
CA THR A 26 13.38 -0.44 8.98
C THR A 26 12.00 0.11 9.33
N PHE A 27 11.08 -0.74 9.80
CA PHE A 27 9.75 -0.34 10.26
C PHE A 27 9.84 0.64 11.44
N MET A 28 10.62 0.31 12.47
CA MET A 28 10.76 1.16 13.66
C MET A 28 11.43 2.50 13.35
N ARG A 29 12.40 2.52 12.43
CA ARG A 29 12.98 3.77 11.94
C ARG A 29 11.92 4.64 11.27
N TRP A 30 11.10 4.05 10.39
CA TRP A 30 10.02 4.75 9.72
C TRP A 30 8.97 5.29 10.73
N VAL A 31 8.58 4.50 11.73
CA VAL A 31 7.70 4.94 12.82
C VAL A 31 8.27 6.16 13.55
N GLY A 32 9.56 6.13 13.88
CA GLY A 32 10.22 7.22 14.60
C GLY A 32 10.34 8.52 13.79
N THR A 33 10.61 8.41 12.49
CA THR A 33 10.80 9.57 11.61
C THR A 33 9.50 10.16 11.08
N THR A 34 8.43 9.38 11.02
CA THR A 34 7.14 9.83 10.48
C THR A 34 6.41 10.71 11.49
N LYS A 35 5.83 11.80 10.99
CA LYS A 35 5.11 12.82 11.74
C LYS A 35 3.90 13.24 10.91
N LEU A 36 2.75 12.63 11.24
CA LEU A 36 1.47 12.84 10.57
C LEU A 36 0.77 14.04 11.19
N ASP A 37 0.31 14.96 10.36
CA ASP A 37 -0.27 16.24 10.77
C ASP A 37 -1.79 16.33 10.52
N GLN A 38 -2.26 15.90 9.35
CA GLN A 38 -3.67 16.04 8.92
C GLN A 38 -4.24 14.78 8.26
N HIS A 39 -3.40 13.90 7.73
CA HIS A 39 -3.83 12.72 6.97
C HIS A 39 -3.86 11.43 7.82
N ILE A 40 -4.53 11.46 8.96
CA ILE A 40 -4.50 10.35 9.93
C ILE A 40 -5.05 9.02 9.38
N THR A 41 -6.05 9.06 8.50
CA THR A 41 -6.61 7.88 7.82
C THR A 41 -5.64 7.25 6.84
N GLN A 42 -4.89 8.07 6.08
CA GLN A 42 -3.83 7.58 5.20
C GLN A 42 -2.68 7.01 6.02
N GLY A 43 -2.27 7.70 7.09
CA GLY A 43 -1.25 7.22 8.03
C GLY A 43 -1.57 5.87 8.66
N LEU A 44 -2.83 5.65 9.06
CA LEU A 44 -3.29 4.34 9.56
C LEU A 44 -3.21 3.25 8.50
N THR A 45 -3.58 3.58 7.26
CA THR A 45 -3.52 2.64 6.13
C THR A 45 -2.08 2.24 5.81
N GLU A 46 -1.17 3.22 5.74
CA GLU A 46 0.26 2.96 5.51
C GLU A 46 0.89 2.16 6.64
N PHE A 47 0.48 2.45 7.89
CA PHE A 47 0.90 1.68 9.05
C PHE A 47 0.48 0.21 8.93
N ASP A 48 -0.80 -0.06 8.65
CA ASP A 48 -1.30 -1.43 8.47
C ASP A 48 -0.58 -2.15 7.33
N ILE A 49 -0.35 -1.47 6.20
CA ILE A 49 0.37 -2.04 5.05
C ILE A 49 1.80 -2.42 5.46
N LYS A 50 2.55 -1.52 6.09
CA LYS A 50 3.94 -1.78 6.48
C LYS A 50 4.04 -2.80 7.61
N PHE A 51 3.10 -2.78 8.55
CA PHE A 51 3.04 -3.75 9.64
C PHE A 51 2.80 -5.16 9.10
N ASN A 52 1.83 -5.32 8.20
CA ASN A 52 1.48 -6.62 7.60
C ASN A 52 2.50 -7.11 6.57
N GLN A 53 3.39 -6.25 6.06
CA GLN A 53 4.51 -6.65 5.21
C GLN A 53 5.68 -7.28 5.98
N MET A 54 5.75 -7.11 7.30
CA MET A 54 6.81 -7.73 8.11
C MET A 54 6.60 -9.24 8.23
N PRO A 55 7.67 -10.03 8.49
CA PRO A 55 7.54 -11.44 8.85
C PRO A 55 6.67 -11.64 10.11
N GLN A 56 5.97 -12.77 10.19
CA GLN A 56 5.06 -13.07 11.32
C GLN A 56 5.75 -12.99 12.69
N ALA A 57 7.01 -13.40 12.80
CA ALA A 57 7.79 -13.31 14.03
C ALA A 57 7.96 -11.85 14.50
N ASP A 58 8.21 -10.92 13.58
CA ASP A 58 8.35 -9.50 13.88
C ASP A 58 7.01 -8.84 14.21
N GLN A 59 5.96 -9.21 13.48
CA GLN A 59 4.60 -8.75 13.77
C GLN A 59 4.20 -9.16 15.19
N THR A 60 4.40 -10.43 15.55
CA THR A 60 4.09 -10.96 16.89
C THR A 60 4.89 -10.24 17.98
N ALA A 61 6.16 -9.92 17.71
CA ALA A 61 7.00 -9.20 18.64
C ALA A 61 6.56 -7.73 18.86
N LEU A 62 5.92 -7.11 17.86
CA LEU A 62 5.48 -5.71 17.92
C LEU A 62 3.99 -5.54 18.21
N GLU A 63 3.18 -6.60 18.15
CA GLU A 63 1.74 -6.56 18.40
C GLU A 63 1.40 -5.92 19.77
N PRO A 64 2.11 -6.22 20.89
CA PRO A 64 1.82 -5.61 22.18
C PRO A 64 1.99 -4.08 22.21
N ASP A 65 2.92 -3.55 21.41
CA ASP A 65 3.21 -2.11 21.31
C ASP A 65 2.65 -1.47 20.04
N LYS A 66 1.81 -2.19 19.28
CA LYS A 66 1.29 -1.74 17.98
C LYS A 66 0.59 -0.39 18.07
N LEU A 67 -0.29 -0.22 19.06
CA LEU A 67 -0.98 1.06 19.28
C LEU A 67 0.01 2.17 19.64
N ARG A 68 0.96 1.91 20.53
CA ARG A 68 1.99 2.90 20.91
C ARG A 68 2.84 3.33 19.71
N ASN A 69 3.21 2.37 18.86
CA ASN A 69 3.96 2.63 17.64
C ASN A 69 3.16 3.49 16.66
N PHE A 70 1.88 3.22 16.47
CA PHE A 70 1.01 4.08 15.65
C PHE A 70 0.92 5.49 16.23
N LEU A 71 0.68 5.63 17.54
CA LEU A 71 0.63 6.93 18.20
C LEU A 71 1.95 7.72 18.05
N ASN A 72 3.11 7.05 18.02
CA ASN A 72 4.43 7.69 17.89
C ASN A 72 4.65 8.37 16.54
N MET A 73 3.90 7.95 15.52
CA MET A 73 3.92 8.57 14.20
C MET A 73 3.07 9.82 14.11
N LEU A 74 2.15 10.04 15.05
CA LEU A 74 1.27 11.19 15.04
C LEU A 74 1.99 12.42 15.57
N ASP A 75 1.73 13.57 14.96
CA ASP A 75 2.13 14.84 15.55
C ASP A 75 1.45 15.06 16.90
N PRO A 76 2.07 15.83 17.81
CA PRO A 76 1.55 16.04 19.16
C PRO A 76 0.09 16.52 19.18
N SER A 77 -0.33 17.31 18.19
CA SER A 77 -1.72 17.76 18.06
C SER A 77 -2.68 16.61 17.76
N LEU A 78 -2.38 15.79 16.75
CA LEU A 78 -3.23 14.64 16.40
C LEU A 78 -3.25 13.61 17.52
N ARG A 79 -2.11 13.35 18.16
CA ARG A 79 -2.03 12.42 19.30
C ARG A 79 -2.95 12.89 20.43
N ARG A 80 -2.87 14.17 20.82
CA ARG A 80 -3.70 14.73 21.91
C ARG A 80 -5.19 14.60 21.64
N ASP A 81 -5.60 14.66 20.37
CA ASP A 81 -7.01 14.54 20.00
C ASP A 81 -7.45 13.07 19.89
N LEU A 82 -6.56 12.16 19.46
CA LEU A 82 -6.88 10.75 19.28
C LEU A 82 -6.78 9.93 20.58
N GLU A 83 -5.75 10.14 21.39
CA GLU A 83 -5.45 9.33 22.58
C GLU A 83 -6.65 9.24 23.56
N PRO A 84 -7.38 10.33 23.88
CA PRO A 84 -8.59 10.27 24.71
C PRO A 84 -9.73 9.45 24.10
N MET A 85 -9.78 9.34 22.76
CA MET A 85 -10.79 8.54 22.06
C MET A 85 -10.52 7.04 22.14
N LEU A 86 -9.31 6.66 22.58
CA LEU A 86 -8.84 5.29 22.70
C LEU A 86 -8.79 4.83 24.16
N GLU A 87 -9.12 5.68 25.12
CA GLU A 87 -9.16 5.33 26.54
C GLU A 87 -10.14 4.18 26.79
N ASP A 88 -9.66 3.17 27.50
CA ASP A 88 -10.44 2.00 27.88
C ASP A 88 -10.11 1.64 29.33
N GLY A 89 -11.04 1.96 30.24
CA GLY A 89 -10.87 1.70 31.67
C GLY A 89 -10.86 0.22 32.04
N ALA A 90 -11.20 -0.68 31.11
CA ALA A 90 -11.15 -2.12 31.34
C ALA A 90 -9.77 -2.74 31.08
N THR A 91 -8.85 -2.02 30.41
CA THR A 91 -7.52 -2.53 30.09
C THR A 91 -6.47 -2.03 31.08
N ALA A 92 -5.48 -2.87 31.38
CA ALA A 92 -4.36 -2.49 32.26
C ALA A 92 -3.50 -1.36 31.67
N SER A 93 -3.51 -1.20 30.33
CA SER A 93 -2.84 -0.11 29.63
C SER A 93 -3.61 1.21 29.68
N GLY A 94 -4.88 1.22 30.09
CA GLY A 94 -5.77 2.37 30.01
C GLY A 94 -6.17 2.78 28.60
N LEU A 95 -5.61 2.13 27.58
CA LEU A 95 -5.95 2.29 26.15
C LEU A 95 -6.51 0.99 25.60
N THR A 96 -7.40 1.10 24.63
CA THR A 96 -8.02 -0.04 23.97
C THR A 96 -6.97 -0.93 23.29
N GLY A 97 -7.05 -2.23 23.55
CA GLY A 97 -6.24 -3.23 22.83
C GLY A 97 -6.88 -3.68 21.51
N ASN A 98 -8.12 -3.25 21.23
CA ASN A 98 -8.85 -3.65 20.03
C ASN A 98 -8.53 -2.70 18.86
N TRP A 99 -7.88 -3.24 17.81
CA TRP A 99 -7.51 -2.46 16.63
C TRP A 99 -8.71 -1.91 15.85
N ASP A 100 -9.88 -2.55 15.93
CA ASP A 100 -11.09 -2.03 15.28
C ASP A 100 -11.63 -0.77 15.97
N ASN A 101 -11.43 -0.66 17.30
CA ASN A 101 -11.72 0.59 18.02
C ASN A 101 -10.78 1.71 17.58
N VAL A 102 -9.50 1.38 17.32
CA VAL A 102 -8.52 2.34 16.78
C VAL A 102 -8.96 2.85 15.41
N ARG A 103 -9.32 1.94 14.49
CA ARG A 103 -9.87 2.31 13.18
C ARG A 103 -11.10 3.22 13.30
N ALA A 104 -12.05 2.86 14.16
CA ALA A 104 -13.25 3.66 14.38
C ALA A 104 -12.93 5.06 14.94
N ALA A 105 -12.01 5.17 15.89
CA ALA A 105 -11.59 6.45 16.46
C ALA A 105 -10.92 7.35 15.42
N VAL A 106 -10.02 6.80 14.60
CA VAL A 106 -9.34 7.52 13.52
C VAL A 106 -10.34 8.06 12.50
N HIS A 107 -11.32 7.26 12.08
CA HIS A 107 -12.37 7.72 11.17
C HIS A 107 -13.23 8.84 11.76
N ARG A 108 -13.60 8.74 13.05
CA ARG A 108 -14.34 9.80 13.75
C ARG A 108 -13.53 11.09 13.84
N LEU A 109 -12.23 11.00 14.10
CA LEU A 109 -11.35 12.16 14.17
C LEU A 109 -11.23 12.86 12.80
N ALA A 110 -11.05 12.09 11.73
CA ALA A 110 -11.01 12.63 10.37
C ALA A 110 -12.31 13.35 9.99
N GLN A 111 -13.48 12.74 10.27
CA GLN A 111 -14.78 13.38 10.04
C GLN A 111 -14.95 14.68 10.83
N ARG A 112 -14.43 14.73 12.07
CA ARG A 112 -14.46 15.95 12.90
C ARG A 112 -13.61 17.06 12.27
N GLN A 113 -12.43 16.73 11.76
CA GLN A 113 -11.55 17.70 11.10
C GLN A 113 -12.20 18.28 9.84
N GLU A 114 -12.82 17.43 9.00
CA GLU A 114 -13.56 17.88 7.81
C GLU A 114 -14.70 18.84 8.17
N ARG A 115 -15.51 18.51 9.19
CA ARG A 115 -16.60 19.38 9.65
C ARG A 115 -16.09 20.73 10.16
N ASN A 116 -14.96 20.74 10.85
CA ASN A 116 -14.37 21.98 11.38
C ASN A 116 -13.84 22.88 10.25
N GLN A 117 -13.29 22.29 9.17
CA GLN A 117 -12.86 23.04 7.99
C GLN A 117 -14.02 23.69 7.23
N MET A 118 -15.19 23.04 7.21
CA MET A 118 -16.40 23.59 6.57
C MET A 118 -17.07 24.72 7.38
N GLN A 119 -16.83 24.78 8.70
CA GLN A 119 -17.51 25.69 9.61
C GLN A 119 -16.77 27.00 9.89
N THR A 120 -15.56 27.21 9.35
CA THR A 120 -14.90 28.53 9.47
C THR A 120 -15.73 29.59 8.75
N PRO A 121 -16.33 30.57 9.45
CA PRO A 121 -17.01 31.67 8.78
C PRO A 121 -15.93 32.48 8.05
N ARG A 122 -16.17 32.84 6.78
CA ARG A 122 -15.38 33.91 6.14
C ARG A 122 -15.65 35.22 6.91
N ILE A 123 -14.84 35.52 7.92
CA ILE A 123 -14.92 36.76 8.69
C ILE A 123 -14.15 37.86 7.94
N TYR A 124 -14.66 38.26 6.77
CA TYR A 124 -14.36 39.51 6.06
C TYR A 124 -15.46 39.58 4.98
N GLU A 125 -16.49 40.42 5.03
CA GLU A 125 -16.58 41.84 5.38
C GLU A 125 -17.90 42.14 6.12
N ARG A 126 -17.83 42.91 7.21
CA ARG A 126 -18.96 43.72 7.66
C ARG A 126 -18.41 45.00 8.31
N ASP A 127 -18.32 46.03 7.49
CA ASP A 127 -18.34 47.46 7.83
C ASP A 127 -18.96 48.13 6.58
N ALA A 128 -20.04 48.91 6.56
CA ALA A 128 -20.63 49.86 7.50
C ALA A 128 -22.16 50.05 7.21
N PRO A 129 -22.93 50.82 8.02
CA PRO A 129 -24.40 50.86 7.98
C PRO A 129 -24.96 51.99 7.09
N GLY A 130 -26.03 51.73 6.34
CA GLY A 130 -26.71 52.78 5.57
C GLY A 130 -28.07 52.39 4.97
N LYS A 131 -29.13 52.84 5.64
CA LYS A 131 -30.52 53.09 5.21
C LYS A 131 -31.43 51.91 4.81
N ILE A 132 -32.55 51.89 5.53
CA ILE A 132 -33.78 51.16 5.28
C ILE A 132 -34.56 51.94 4.21
N ASP A 133 -34.85 51.32 3.07
CA ASP A 133 -36.01 51.65 2.24
C ASP A 133 -36.60 50.32 1.74
N ASN A 134 -37.90 50.14 2.00
CA ASN A 134 -38.67 48.93 1.70
C ASN A 134 -39.14 48.94 0.24
N ASP A 135 -38.86 47.87 -0.52
CA ASP A 135 -39.66 47.44 -1.67
C ASP A 135 -39.48 45.90 -1.89
N PRO A 136 -40.56 45.09 -2.03
CA PRO A 136 -40.44 43.65 -2.08
C PRO A 136 -40.38 43.15 -3.53
N THR A 137 -39.19 42.77 -3.99
CA THR A 137 -39.04 41.80 -5.07
C THR A 137 -37.91 40.83 -4.73
N SER A 138 -38.33 39.72 -4.14
CA SER A 138 -37.52 38.54 -3.86
C SER A 138 -37.07 37.92 -5.19
N HIS A 139 -35.81 38.14 -5.58
CA HIS A 139 -35.06 37.22 -6.43
C HIS A 139 -33.64 37.09 -5.87
N ASN A 140 -33.40 35.95 -5.20
CA ASN A 140 -32.15 35.56 -4.58
C ASN A 140 -31.07 35.34 -5.67
N PRO A 141 -29.94 36.07 -5.68
CA PRO A 141 -28.90 35.86 -6.69
C PRO A 141 -28.10 34.60 -6.38
N ARG A 142 -28.29 33.60 -7.25
CA ARG A 142 -27.48 32.41 -7.54
C ARG A 142 -26.08 32.41 -6.90
N LYS A 143 -25.93 31.66 -5.81
CA LYS A 143 -24.63 31.30 -5.22
C LYS A 143 -24.14 29.91 -5.67
N ASP A 144 -25.02 29.12 -6.31
CA ASP A 144 -24.77 27.70 -6.59
C ASP A 144 -24.03 27.41 -7.91
N ASP A 145 -24.09 28.28 -8.92
CA ASP A 145 -23.58 27.94 -10.26
C ASP A 145 -22.04 27.81 -10.31
N SER A 146 -21.30 28.56 -9.47
CA SER A 146 -19.83 28.54 -9.45
C SER A 146 -19.26 27.33 -8.71
N GLU A 147 -19.92 26.87 -7.64
CA GLU A 147 -19.51 25.66 -6.92
C GLU A 147 -19.90 24.41 -7.72
N ILE A 148 -21.09 24.41 -8.34
CA ILE A 148 -21.54 23.33 -9.22
C ILE A 148 -20.60 23.16 -10.42
N THR A 149 -20.16 24.26 -11.05
CA THR A 149 -19.23 24.19 -12.19
C THR A 149 -17.85 23.66 -11.77
N MET A 150 -17.33 24.08 -10.63
CA MET A 150 -16.03 23.60 -10.11
C MET A 150 -16.08 22.13 -9.65
N LEU A 151 -17.18 21.69 -9.04
CA LEU A 151 -17.38 20.28 -8.71
C LEU A 151 -17.51 19.43 -9.97
N LYS A 152 -18.24 19.92 -10.98
CA LYS A 152 -18.40 19.23 -12.26
C LYS A 152 -17.06 19.01 -12.97
N THR A 153 -16.21 20.04 -13.06
CA THR A 153 -14.88 19.90 -13.67
C THR A 153 -13.97 18.97 -12.87
N SER A 154 -14.06 18.97 -11.54
CA SER A 154 -13.31 18.07 -10.68
C SER A 154 -13.72 16.61 -10.88
N VAL A 155 -15.03 16.33 -10.97
CA VAL A 155 -15.57 14.99 -11.25
C VAL A 155 -15.16 14.52 -12.65
N GLU A 156 -15.27 15.37 -13.67
CA GLU A 156 -14.85 15.04 -15.04
C GLU A 156 -13.34 14.71 -15.11
N SER A 157 -12.51 15.45 -14.38
CA SER A 157 -11.06 15.17 -14.28
C SER A 157 -10.76 13.83 -13.62
N LEU A 158 -11.50 13.49 -12.56
CA LEU A 158 -11.36 12.19 -11.87
C LEU A 158 -11.78 11.03 -12.76
N VAL A 159 -12.90 11.15 -13.48
CA VAL A 159 -13.36 10.12 -14.43
C VAL A 159 -12.30 9.87 -15.49
N LYS A 160 -11.73 10.93 -16.07
CA LYS A 160 -10.67 10.82 -17.08
C LYS A 160 -9.40 10.13 -16.55
N HIS A 161 -9.01 10.42 -15.30
CA HIS A 161 -7.88 9.74 -14.67
C HIS A 161 -8.17 8.25 -14.45
N VAL A 162 -9.38 7.89 -14.00
CA VAL A 162 -9.78 6.50 -13.81
C VAL A 162 -9.78 5.72 -15.13
N GLU A 163 -10.27 6.32 -16.21
CA GLU A 163 -10.20 5.71 -17.54
C GLU A 163 -8.76 5.49 -18.00
N THR A 164 -7.88 6.47 -17.77
CA THR A 164 -6.45 6.36 -18.08
C THR A 164 -5.82 5.20 -17.29
N LEU A 165 -6.05 5.12 -15.98
CA LEU A 165 -5.56 4.04 -15.14
C LEU A 165 -6.10 2.67 -15.57
N ALA A 166 -7.37 2.59 -15.99
CA ALA A 166 -7.96 1.35 -16.50
C ALA A 166 -7.22 0.85 -17.75
N THR A 167 -6.82 1.76 -18.65
CA THR A 167 -6.02 1.39 -19.83
C THR A 167 -4.62 0.90 -19.44
N GLU A 168 -3.94 1.59 -18.51
CA GLU A 168 -2.61 1.16 -18.04
C GLU A 168 -2.66 -0.20 -17.36
N ILE A 169 -3.68 -0.47 -16.53
CA ILE A 169 -3.89 -1.78 -15.89
C ILE A 169 -4.07 -2.87 -16.95
N ALA A 170 -4.86 -2.62 -18.00
CA ALA A 170 -5.06 -3.59 -19.09
C ALA A 170 -3.75 -3.88 -19.84
N THR A 171 -2.93 -2.85 -20.08
CA THR A 171 -1.60 -3.01 -20.69
C THR A 171 -0.67 -3.83 -19.81
N ILE A 172 -0.58 -3.50 -18.51
CA ILE A 172 0.26 -4.24 -17.56
C ILE A 172 -0.15 -5.72 -17.49
N LYS A 173 -1.46 -5.98 -17.42
CA LYS A 173 -1.99 -7.34 -17.42
C LYS A 173 -1.59 -8.10 -18.68
N SER A 174 -1.68 -7.47 -19.84
CA SER A 174 -1.27 -8.06 -21.13
C SER A 174 0.24 -8.37 -21.17
N MET A 175 1.08 -7.47 -20.64
CA MET A 175 2.53 -7.69 -20.53
C MET A 175 2.87 -8.85 -19.59
N GLN A 176 2.12 -9.02 -18.50
CA GLN A 176 2.29 -10.15 -17.59
C GLN A 176 1.93 -11.49 -18.24
N GLU A 177 0.83 -11.54 -18.99
CA GLU A 177 0.41 -12.74 -19.74
C GLU A 177 1.45 -13.14 -20.81
N LEU A 178 2.06 -12.17 -21.50
CA LEU A 178 3.17 -12.43 -22.44
C LEU A 178 4.41 -12.99 -21.72
N LYS A 179 4.80 -12.42 -20.58
CA LYS A 179 5.91 -12.94 -19.77
C LYS A 179 5.67 -14.38 -19.29
N LEU A 180 4.43 -14.72 -18.91
CA LEU A 180 4.07 -16.09 -18.55
C LEU A 180 4.20 -17.07 -19.74
N ARG A 181 3.85 -16.63 -20.95
CA ARG A 181 4.00 -17.45 -22.17
C ARG A 181 5.46 -17.71 -22.52
N ASP A 182 6.31 -16.69 -22.42
CA ASP A 182 7.74 -16.83 -22.71
C ASP A 182 8.47 -17.74 -21.70
N GLN A 183 8.08 -17.70 -20.42
CA GLN A 183 8.61 -18.62 -19.41
C GLN A 183 8.12 -20.07 -19.57
N LYS A 184 6.94 -20.29 -20.19
CA LYS A 184 6.37 -21.63 -20.38
C LYS A 184 6.82 -22.33 -21.67
N LYS A 185 7.64 -21.68 -22.51
CA LYS A 185 8.17 -22.31 -23.74
C LYS A 185 9.10 -23.47 -23.35
N PRO A 186 8.77 -24.75 -23.67
CA PRO A 186 9.60 -25.88 -23.28
C PRO A 186 10.96 -25.83 -23.98
N LYS A 187 12.01 -26.28 -23.27
CA LYS A 187 13.36 -26.54 -23.79
C LYS A 187 13.33 -27.71 -24.78
N GLU A 188 12.73 -27.52 -25.94
CA GLU A 188 12.72 -28.51 -27.02
C GLU A 188 13.81 -28.15 -28.03
N LEU A 189 15.08 -28.36 -27.65
CA LEU A 189 16.20 -28.31 -28.61
C LEU A 189 17.47 -29.05 -28.19
N GLU A 190 17.44 -29.86 -27.13
CA GLU A 190 18.61 -30.67 -26.74
C GLU A 190 18.30 -32.16 -26.61
N GLN A 191 17.62 -32.73 -27.61
CA GLN A 191 17.57 -34.18 -27.84
C GLN A 191 17.10 -34.46 -29.28
N ASN A 192 17.99 -34.28 -30.26
CA ASN A 192 17.81 -34.83 -31.60
C ASN A 192 19.06 -35.63 -32.01
N PRO A 193 19.09 -36.96 -31.79
CA PRO A 193 20.15 -37.80 -32.32
C PRO A 193 19.79 -38.21 -33.75
N ARG A 194 19.98 -37.31 -34.72
CA ARG A 194 20.03 -37.67 -36.15
C ARG A 194 21.29 -37.15 -36.82
N THR A 195 22.39 -37.83 -36.52
CA THR A 195 23.42 -38.11 -37.52
C THR A 195 24.16 -39.39 -37.15
N GLN A 196 23.48 -40.54 -37.20
CA GLN A 196 24.20 -41.81 -37.36
C GLN A 196 24.45 -42.02 -38.86
N MET A 197 25.69 -41.76 -39.27
CA MET A 197 26.25 -42.25 -40.52
C MET A 197 26.19 -43.79 -40.51
N PRO A 198 25.76 -44.46 -41.61
CA PRO A 198 25.81 -45.91 -41.65
C PRO A 198 27.27 -46.38 -41.72
N ALA A 199 27.62 -47.32 -40.84
CA ALA A 199 28.93 -47.94 -40.79
C ALA A 199 29.27 -48.61 -42.14
N ARG A 200 30.44 -48.27 -42.70
CA ARG A 200 31.06 -49.06 -43.78
C ARG A 200 31.30 -50.47 -43.26
N ARG A 201 30.74 -51.48 -43.95
CA ARG A 201 31.12 -52.89 -43.73
C ARG A 201 32.58 -53.08 -44.12
N PRO A 202 33.41 -53.77 -43.33
CA PRO A 202 34.70 -54.26 -43.81
C PRO A 202 34.45 -55.46 -44.73
N PHE A 203 34.81 -55.34 -46.01
CA PHE A 203 34.84 -56.46 -46.95
C PHE A 203 36.21 -57.11 -46.85
N ASN A 204 36.35 -58.07 -45.95
CA ASN A 204 37.51 -58.96 -45.91
C ASN A 204 37.01 -60.41 -45.83
N GLN A 205 37.01 -61.09 -46.97
CA GLN A 205 37.25 -62.53 -46.96
C GLN A 205 38.27 -62.85 -48.05
N ALA A 206 39.43 -63.27 -47.56
CA ALA A 206 40.53 -63.78 -48.34
C ALA A 206 40.07 -64.97 -49.19
N ARG A 207 40.41 -64.93 -50.49
CA ARG A 207 40.61 -66.14 -51.28
C ARG A 207 41.95 -66.74 -50.87
N ARG A 208 41.99 -68.01 -50.45
CA ARG A 208 42.83 -69.07 -51.06
C ARG A 208 42.74 -70.42 -50.34
N CYS A 209 42.59 -71.45 -51.18
CA CYS A 209 43.09 -72.83 -51.10
C CYS A 209 42.43 -73.81 -50.11
N LEU A 210 41.66 -74.77 -50.65
CA LEU A 210 42.19 -76.04 -51.20
C LEU A 210 41.45 -76.38 -52.49
#